data_AF-A0A8D2MHK0-F1
#
_entry.id   AF-A0A8D2MHK0-F1
#
_cell.length_a   1.000
_cell.length_b   1.000
_cell.length_c   1.000
_cell.angle_alpha   90.00
_cell.angle_beta   90.00
_cell.angle_gamma   90.00
#
_symmetry.space_group_name_H-M   'P 1'
#
loop_
_entity.id
_entity.type
_entity.pdbx_description
1 polymer ?
#
loop_
_entity_poly.entity_id
_entity_poly.type
_entity_poly.pdbx_seq_one_letter_code
_entity_poly.pdbx_strand_id
1 'polypeptide(L)'
;MAAKKLRRAQLSQEMCERLSRYQITTCQDFLCLSLLELMKVTGQSYCEVQKLLCKVSRACAPKMQTAYEMKLRKSVNPSAFLSTTLHSLDRVLHGGVPCGSLTETMEYAPCMERTAPGKAILHFKFSSGKSF
;
A
#
# COMPACT_ATOMS: atom_id res chain seq x y z
N MET A 1 7.14 -4.26 -4.08
CA MET A 1 8.60 -4.02 -4.15
C MET A 1 9.07 -2.80 -3.37
N ALA A 2 8.19 -1.89 -2.94
CA ALA A 2 8.55 -0.68 -2.19
C ALA A 2 9.01 -0.97 -0.73
N ALA A 3 8.53 -2.04 -0.10
CA ALA A 3 8.97 -2.49 1.23
C ALA A 3 10.41 -3.05 1.28
N LYS A 4 11.18 -2.98 0.18
CA LYS A 4 12.60 -3.36 0.20
C LYS A 4 13.35 -2.42 1.14
N LYS A 5 14.25 -2.98 1.96
CA LYS A 5 15.16 -2.19 2.80
C LYS A 5 16.07 -1.31 1.92
N LEU A 6 16.26 -0.07 2.33
CA LEU A 6 17.10 0.92 1.64
C LEU A 6 18.53 0.43 1.34
N ARG A 7 19.10 -0.43 2.20
CA ARG A 7 20.43 -1.02 1.98
C ARG A 7 20.55 -1.78 0.65
N ARG A 8 19.43 -2.31 0.12
CA ARG A 8 19.41 -3.01 -1.17
C ARG A 8 19.42 -2.08 -2.37
N ALA A 9 19.22 -0.77 -2.17
CA ALA A 9 19.27 0.26 -3.22
C ALA A 9 20.70 0.79 -3.46
N GLN A 10 21.74 0.11 -2.93
CA GLN A 10 23.16 0.47 -3.10
C GLN A 10 23.48 1.89 -2.63
N LEU A 11 22.84 2.36 -1.56
CA LEU A 11 23.22 3.60 -0.90
C LEU A 11 24.46 3.37 -0.03
N SER A 12 25.23 4.42 0.24
CA SER A 12 26.33 4.32 1.19
C SER A 12 25.79 4.00 2.59
N GLN A 13 26.59 3.31 3.39
CA GLN A 13 26.22 2.88 4.74
C GLN A 13 25.89 4.08 5.64
N GLU A 14 26.70 5.15 5.55
CA GLU A 14 26.46 6.41 6.27
C GLU A 14 25.09 7.02 5.94
N MET A 15 24.72 7.06 4.65
CA MET A 15 23.42 7.60 4.24
C MET A 15 22.27 6.73 4.73
N CYS A 16 22.43 5.40 4.76
CA CYS A 16 21.43 4.50 5.33
C CYS A 16 21.25 4.73 6.83
N GLU A 17 22.33 4.94 7.58
CA GLU A 17 22.29 5.21 9.02
C GLU A 17 21.61 6.55 9.32
N ARG A 18 21.94 7.59 8.54
CA ARG A 18 21.28 8.90 8.66
C ARG A 18 19.79 8.80 8.42
N LEU A 19 19.37 8.16 7.32
CA LEU A 19 17.95 7.96 7.01
C LEU A 19 17.23 7.13 8.09
N SER A 20 17.91 6.12 8.65
CA SER A 20 17.36 5.30 9.74
C SER A 20 17.08 6.10 11.00
N ARG A 21 17.83 7.17 11.31
CA ARG A 21 17.54 8.05 12.46
C ARG A 21 16.21 8.80 12.31
N TYR A 22 15.79 9.05 11.07
CA TYR A 22 14.51 9.67 10.74
C TYR A 22 13.39 8.65 10.46
N GLN A 23 13.57 7.38 10.86
CA GLN A 23 12.62 6.28 10.62
C GLN A 23 12.41 5.93 9.13
N ILE A 24 13.29 6.38 8.24
CA ILE A 24 13.23 6.07 6.82
C ILE A 24 14.04 4.79 6.59
N THR A 25 13.37 3.64 6.61
CA THR A 25 14.04 2.32 6.58
C THR A 25 13.78 1.54 5.30
N THR A 26 12.66 1.81 4.65
CA THR A 26 12.28 1.20 3.39
C THR A 26 12.40 2.19 2.24
N CYS A 27 12.53 1.65 1.02
CA CYS A 27 12.48 2.48 -0.17
C CYS A 27 11.12 3.16 -0.35
N GLN A 28 10.04 2.58 0.18
CA GLN A 28 8.72 3.20 0.21
C GLN A 28 8.75 4.50 1.02
N ASP A 29 9.25 4.43 2.26
CA ASP A 29 9.35 5.60 3.14
C ASP A 29 10.14 6.72 2.46
N PHE A 30 11.25 6.36 1.81
CA PHE A 30 12.08 7.31 1.07
C PHE A 30 11.36 7.94 -0.12
N LEU A 31 10.66 7.14 -0.93
CA LEU A 31 9.96 7.61 -2.13
C LEU A 31 8.67 8.37 -1.82
N CYS A 32 8.13 8.25 -0.61
CA CYS A 32 6.98 9.01 -0.14
C CYS A 32 7.34 10.42 0.34
N LEU A 33 8.63 10.72 0.55
CA LEU A 33 9.07 12.05 0.97
C LEU A 33 9.17 13.01 -0.22
N SER A 34 8.83 14.27 0.06
CA SER A 34 9.08 15.37 -0.87
C SER A 34 10.58 15.64 -1.01
N LEU A 35 10.95 16.27 -2.12
CA LEU A 35 12.35 16.61 -2.37
C LEU A 35 12.95 17.53 -1.28
N LEU A 36 12.15 18.45 -0.74
CA LEU A 36 12.58 19.35 0.34
C LEU A 36 12.82 18.59 1.65
N GLU A 37 11.96 17.63 1.98
CA GLU A 37 12.18 16.76 3.16
C GLU A 37 13.44 15.92 2.98
N LEU A 38 13.65 15.37 1.77
CA LEU A 38 14.87 14.65 1.44
C LEU A 38 16.11 15.55 1.57
N MET A 39 16.07 16.79 1.10
CA MET A 39 17.17 17.74 1.29
C MET A 39 17.44 18.01 2.77
N LYS A 40 16.40 18.16 3.60
CA LYS A 40 16.54 18.37 5.05
C LYS A 40 17.18 17.17 5.76
N VAL A 41 16.72 15.95 5.48
CA VAL A 41 17.23 14.75 6.18
C VAL A 41 18.61 14.33 5.67
N THR A 42 18.87 14.49 4.36
CA THR A 42 20.15 14.13 3.74
C THR A 42 21.20 15.24 3.84
N GLY A 43 20.80 16.49 4.09
CA GLY A 43 21.70 17.66 4.07
C GLY A 43 22.40 17.87 2.73
N GLN A 44 21.85 17.31 1.64
CA GLN A 44 22.44 17.34 0.31
C GLN A 44 21.82 18.47 -0.52
N SER A 45 22.55 18.90 -1.56
CA SER A 45 22.01 19.84 -2.54
C SER A 45 20.87 19.22 -3.35
N TYR A 46 20.04 20.06 -3.96
CA TYR A 46 18.93 19.64 -4.83
C TYR A 46 19.38 18.61 -5.89
N CYS A 47 20.50 18.89 -6.59
CA CYS A 47 21.02 18.02 -7.64
C CYS A 47 21.42 16.64 -7.11
N GLU A 48 22.07 16.59 -5.94
CA GLU A 48 22.49 15.32 -5.32
C GLU A 48 21.28 14.52 -4.82
N VAL A 49 20.26 15.19 -4.27
CA VAL A 49 19.00 14.53 -3.89
C VAL A 49 18.27 13.98 -5.12
N GLN A 50 18.25 14.69 -6.25
CA GLN A 50 17.66 14.16 -7.48
C GLN A 50 18.38 12.90 -7.98
N LYS A 51 19.72 12.89 -7.95
CA LYS A 51 20.51 11.69 -8.29
C LYS A 51 20.18 10.53 -7.36
N LEU A 52 20.07 10.80 -6.06
CA LEU A 52 19.71 9.82 -5.05
C LEU A 52 18.31 9.23 -5.30
N LEU A 53 17.34 10.09 -5.58
CA LEU A 53 15.97 9.70 -5.91
C LEU A 53 15.92 8.82 -7.16
N CYS A 54 16.64 9.18 -8.22
CA CYS A 54 16.76 8.38 -9.42
C CYS A 54 17.34 6.99 -9.13
N LYS A 55 18.40 6.93 -8.31
CA LYS A 55 19.05 5.67 -7.91
C LYS A 55 18.09 4.75 -7.15
N VAL A 56 17.41 5.28 -6.12
CA VAL A 56 16.45 4.51 -5.31
C VAL A 56 15.25 4.07 -6.15
N SER A 57 14.73 4.95 -7.01
CA SER A 57 13.62 4.65 -7.92
C SER A 57 13.96 3.48 -8.85
N ARG A 58 15.12 3.52 -9.52
CA ARG A 58 15.56 2.44 -10.43
C ARG A 58 15.76 1.10 -9.71
N ALA A 59 16.25 1.12 -8.48
CA ALA A 59 16.40 -0.11 -7.67
C ALA A 59 15.04 -0.73 -7.26
N CYS A 60 13.99 0.08 -7.21
CA CYS A 60 12.65 -0.32 -6.77
C CYS A 60 11.68 -0.54 -7.92
N ALA A 61 12.03 -0.08 -9.13
CA ALA A 61 11.21 -0.20 -10.31
C ALA A 61 10.80 -1.68 -10.53
N PRO A 62 9.49 -1.97 -10.64
CA PRO A 62 9.06 -3.30 -11.02
C PRO A 62 9.49 -3.60 -12.45
N LYS A 63 9.65 -4.89 -12.78
CA LYS A 63 9.81 -5.30 -14.18
C LYS A 63 8.60 -4.80 -14.98
N MET A 64 8.83 -4.36 -16.22
CA MET A 64 7.75 -3.99 -17.13
C MET A 64 6.73 -5.13 -17.18
N GLN A 65 5.47 -4.79 -16.98
CA GLN A 65 4.35 -5.72 -16.99
C GLN A 65 3.25 -5.14 -17.86
N THR A 66 2.63 -5.97 -18.67
CA THR A 66 1.48 -5.56 -19.48
C THR A 66 0.22 -5.53 -18.62
N ALA A 67 -0.78 -4.76 -19.05
CA ALA A 67 -2.07 -4.74 -18.38
C ALA A 67 -2.73 -6.13 -18.32
N TYR A 68 -2.50 -6.97 -19.33
CA TYR A 68 -3.00 -8.34 -19.39
C TYR A 68 -2.37 -9.21 -18.28
N GLU A 69 -1.05 -9.16 -18.13
CA GLU A 69 -0.34 -9.90 -17.07
C GLU A 69 -0.79 -9.45 -15.67
N MET A 70 -1.03 -8.15 -15.48
CA MET A 70 -1.56 -7.62 -14.23
C MET A 70 -2.97 -8.16 -13.93
N LYS A 71 -3.84 -8.26 -14.95
CA LYS A 71 -5.20 -8.83 -14.80
C LYS A 71 -5.14 -10.31 -14.41
N LEU A 72 -4.30 -11.10 -15.08
CA LEU A 72 -4.15 -12.52 -14.80
C LEU A 72 -3.64 -12.78 -13.37
N ARG A 73 -2.68 -11.98 -12.89
CA ARG A 73 -2.20 -12.09 -11.51
C ARG A 73 -3.28 -11.77 -10.48
N LYS A 74 -4.15 -10.80 -10.77
CA LYS A 74 -5.28 -10.49 -9.88
C LYS A 74 -6.28 -11.64 -9.80
N SER A 75 -6.55 -12.35 -10.91
CA SER A 75 -7.48 -13.48 -10.90
C SER A 75 -6.93 -14.74 -10.23
N VAL A 76 -5.61 -14.91 -10.16
CA VAL A 76 -4.96 -16.11 -9.56
C VAL A 76 -4.88 -16.03 -8.03
N ASN A 77 -5.08 -14.86 -7.42
CA ASN A 77 -5.00 -14.70 -5.96
C ASN A 77 -6.40 -14.82 -5.31
N PRO A 78 -6.72 -15.93 -4.62
CA PRO A 78 -8.05 -16.15 -4.03
C PRO A 78 -8.36 -15.26 -2.82
N SER A 79 -7.36 -14.55 -2.27
CA SER A 79 -7.52 -13.59 -1.16
C SER A 79 -7.90 -12.18 -1.60
N ALA A 80 -8.32 -11.99 -2.85
CA ALA A 80 -8.62 -10.67 -3.42
C ALA A 80 -9.89 -10.00 -2.86
N PHE A 81 -10.81 -10.77 -2.25
CA PHE A 81 -12.09 -10.25 -1.77
C PHE A 81 -12.48 -10.84 -0.41
N LEU A 82 -13.09 -10.01 0.43
CA LEU A 82 -13.72 -10.40 1.70
C LEU A 82 -15.23 -10.50 1.49
N SER A 83 -15.77 -11.71 1.62
CA SER A 83 -17.22 -11.93 1.53
C SER A 83 -17.95 -11.12 2.61
N THR A 84 -18.96 -10.37 2.19
CA THR A 84 -19.94 -9.78 3.09
C THR A 84 -20.96 -10.88 3.42
N THR A 85 -21.43 -10.96 4.66
CA THR A 85 -22.45 -11.96 5.08
C THR A 85 -23.78 -11.88 4.30
N LEU A 86 -23.90 -10.96 3.32
CA LEU A 86 -25.02 -10.73 2.45
C LEU A 86 -24.67 -11.14 1.01
N HIS A 87 -25.15 -12.32 0.58
CA HIS A 87 -24.85 -12.85 -0.76
C HIS A 87 -25.25 -11.94 -1.93
N SER A 88 -26.34 -11.16 -1.79
CA SER A 88 -26.78 -10.21 -2.81
C SER A 88 -25.77 -9.08 -3.00
N LEU A 89 -25.18 -8.59 -1.91
CA LEU A 89 -24.15 -7.56 -1.93
C LEU A 89 -22.85 -8.09 -2.52
N ASP A 90 -22.43 -9.29 -2.14
CA ASP A 90 -21.25 -9.94 -2.72
C ASP A 90 -21.37 -10.14 -4.23
N ARG A 91 -22.56 -10.45 -4.72
CA ARG A 91 -22.81 -10.60 -6.16
C ARG A 91 -22.62 -9.27 -6.91
N VAL A 92 -23.09 -8.16 -6.35
CA VAL A 92 -22.91 -6.82 -6.93
C VAL A 92 -21.45 -6.38 -6.84
N LEU A 93 -20.77 -6.72 -5.76
CA LEU A 93 -19.34 -6.46 -5.56
C LEU A 93 -18.41 -7.48 -6.26
N HIS A 94 -18.98 -8.39 -7.07
CA HIS A 94 -18.25 -9.42 -7.81
C HIS A 94 -17.35 -10.33 -6.95
N GLY A 95 -17.81 -10.69 -5.75
CA GLY A 95 -17.13 -11.60 -4.82
C GLY A 95 -16.89 -11.03 -3.42
N GLY A 96 -17.27 -9.78 -3.16
CA GLY A 96 -17.17 -9.13 -1.86
C GLY A 96 -16.29 -7.88 -1.86
N VAL A 97 -15.84 -7.43 -0.69
CA VAL A 97 -15.04 -6.21 -0.54
C VAL A 97 -13.59 -6.46 -1.00
N PRO A 98 -13.03 -5.67 -1.94
CA PRO A 98 -11.68 -5.87 -2.44
C PRO A 98 -10.59 -5.61 -1.38
N CYS A 99 -9.65 -6.54 -1.25
CA CYS A 99 -8.49 -6.42 -0.38
C CYS A 99 -7.44 -5.44 -0.95
N GLY A 100 -6.85 -4.61 -0.08
CA GLY A 100 -5.77 -3.70 -0.46
C GLY A 100 -6.23 -2.36 -1.05
N SER A 101 -7.53 -2.11 -1.06
CA SER A 101 -8.13 -0.80 -1.35
C SER A 101 -8.99 -0.34 -0.17
N LEU A 102 -9.17 0.97 -0.03
CA LEU A 102 -10.15 1.53 0.88
C LEU A 102 -11.52 1.51 0.21
N THR A 103 -12.51 0.89 0.85
CA THR A 103 -13.91 0.88 0.39
C THR A 103 -14.74 1.69 1.39
N GLU A 104 -15.49 2.66 0.88
CA GLU A 104 -16.35 3.54 1.67
C GLU A 104 -17.81 3.08 1.58
N THR A 105 -18.49 3.02 2.71
CA THR A 105 -19.92 2.68 2.81
C THR A 105 -20.71 3.91 3.24
N MET A 106 -21.62 4.36 2.39
CA MET A 106 -22.53 5.47 2.69
C MET A 106 -23.88 4.91 3.15
N GLU A 107 -24.34 5.33 4.32
CA GLU A 107 -25.70 5.05 4.81
C GLU A 107 -26.56 6.31 4.68
N TYR A 108 -27.73 6.20 4.05
CA TYR A 108 -28.72 7.27 4.04
C TYR A 108 -29.79 6.97 5.11
N ALA A 109 -30.16 8.00 5.86
CA ALA A 109 -30.83 7.89 7.16
C ALA A 109 -32.32 7.47 7.21
N PRO A 110 -33.10 7.17 6.14
CA PRO A 110 -34.44 6.62 6.39
C PRO A 110 -34.45 5.09 6.49
N CYS A 111 -33.32 4.37 6.33
CA CYS A 111 -33.28 2.91 6.49
C CYS A 111 -33.09 2.47 7.96
N MET A 112 -33.78 3.12 8.89
CA MET A 112 -34.01 2.62 10.24
C MET A 112 -35.50 2.30 10.40
N GLU A 113 -35.99 1.30 9.68
CA GLU A 113 -37.15 0.55 10.16
C GLU A 113 -36.88 -0.96 10.06
N ARG A 114 -36.65 -1.52 11.25
CA ARG A 114 -36.70 -2.95 11.62
C ARG A 114 -35.64 -3.87 11.01
N THR A 115 -34.56 -4.02 11.76
CA THR A 115 -33.94 -5.35 11.92
C THR A 115 -33.55 -5.58 13.39
N ALA A 116 -33.96 -6.76 13.87
CA ALA A 116 -33.84 -7.28 15.22
C ALA A 116 -32.35 -7.47 15.66
N PRO A 117 -32.06 -7.88 16.91
CA PRO A 117 -30.78 -7.66 17.58
C PRO A 117 -29.68 -8.57 17.03
N GLY A 118 -29.02 -8.09 15.99
CA GLY A 118 -27.85 -8.72 15.39
C GLY A 118 -27.00 -7.64 14.78
N LYS A 119 -26.34 -6.86 15.65
CA LYS A 119 -25.30 -5.87 15.31
C LYS A 119 -24.44 -6.39 14.16
N ALA A 120 -24.72 -5.95 12.93
CA ALA A 120 -23.76 -5.96 11.84
C ALA A 120 -22.74 -4.85 12.09
N ILE A 121 -22.05 -4.92 13.24
CA ILE A 121 -20.76 -4.28 13.36
C ILE A 121 -19.91 -5.09 12.40
N LEU A 122 -19.71 -4.56 11.19
CA LEU A 122 -18.68 -5.03 10.27
C LEU A 122 -17.34 -4.80 10.97
N HIS A 123 -16.99 -5.74 11.85
CA HIS A 123 -15.72 -5.84 12.52
C HIS A 123 -14.72 -6.29 11.43
N PHE A 124 -14.31 -5.37 10.57
CA PHE A 124 -13.22 -5.61 9.62
C PHE A 124 -11.94 -5.76 10.43
N LYS A 125 -11.67 -6.99 10.88
CA LYS A 125 -10.39 -7.36 11.49
C LYS A 125 -9.36 -7.36 10.36
N PHE A 126 -8.59 -6.28 10.27
CA PHE A 126 -7.47 -6.15 9.34
C PHE A 126 -6.42 -7.22 9.69
N SER A 127 -6.52 -8.41 9.09
CA SER A 127 -5.49 -9.42 9.22
C SER A 127 -4.34 -9.01 8.31
N SER A 128 -3.33 -8.36 8.90
CA SER A 128 -2.05 -8.10 8.24
C SER A 128 -1.39 -9.44 7.89
N GLY A 129 -1.71 -9.95 6.69
CA GLY A 129 -1.05 -11.09 6.10
C GLY A 129 0.39 -10.73 5.76
N LYS A 130 1.31 -10.96 6.70
CA LYS A 130 2.74 -11.12 6.42
C LYS A 130 2.90 -12.35 5.53
N SER A 131 2.98 -12.16 4.22
CA SER A 131 3.59 -13.13 3.32
C SER A 131 5.03 -12.67 3.04
N PHE A 132 5.99 -13.47 3.49
CA PHE A 132 7.43 -13.28 3.34
C PHE A 132 7.87 -13.29 1.86
#